data_AF-A0A7V1V1Q7-F1
#
_entry.id   AF-A0A7V1V1Q7-F1
#
_cell.length_a   1.000
_cell.length_b   1.000
_cell.length_c   1.000
_cell.angle_alpha   90.00
_cell.angle_beta   90.00
_cell.angle_gamma   90.00
#
_symmetry.space_group_name_H-M   'P 1'
#
loop_
_entity.id
_entity.type
_entity.pdbx_description
1 polymer ?
#
loop_
_entity_poly.entity_id
_entity_poly.type
_entity_poly.pdbx_seq_one_letter_code
_entity_poly.pdbx_strand_id
1 'polypeptide(L)'
;MNWRIVFQKRPAEDSLLIRGAVLAAVLVAVSAVAVQEEFTVQAAIAAAAIGAGFWVSHLRRRASNWALKIVITILVLVVARDFFVTLLANPYDPRVPLVRLFLWLQALHSFDLPARKDLKYSLASAIVLMAVAAVYTREMSFGLFLLAFGFCGSVALVAMAAGDRASLRLRTVLAPGGVLAAGVVLSAGVFFAAIPHRPGLRVQWLPVSPRFSFAQRLYDRIVNPAYPDVGSRLGQEPPDFNPTGYIGFASSVDLRLRGVLDHTLVMRVRAGRPAFWRGLAFDEYTGLGWAMSDHTVEEYSSPDPRILPRFGPDEPWPAGSEPVVQTFYIEAEQPNVVFAAYRPFELFFPAGSVGVDRYAGLRSPVPLEEGLIYSVISRVPNPTPGLLRTVSTEVPGSIRDRYLGLPPLPDRVRDLAVQLTAGRVSPYEKTLAINRYLLVEYAYDLQAPLLPPGADPVDHFLFVSRRGSCEMFASAMAVLLRAAGVPARLVTGYSPGRYNV
;
A
#
# COMPACT_ATOMS: atom_id res chain seq x y z
N MET A 1 23.30 -19.95 63.31
CA MET A 1 23.57 -19.13 62.11
C MET A 1 22.24 -18.63 61.58
N ASN A 2 21.82 -17.41 61.98
CA ASN A 2 20.50 -16.86 61.65
C ASN A 2 20.55 -16.10 60.32
N TRP A 3 20.10 -16.73 59.24
CA TRP A 3 19.87 -16.07 57.95
C TRP A 3 18.54 -15.32 57.95
N ARG A 4 18.49 -14.14 58.59
CA ARG A 4 17.41 -13.18 58.33
C ARG A 4 17.70 -12.51 56.99
N ILE A 5 17.05 -12.98 55.93
CA ILE A 5 16.98 -12.25 54.65
C ILE A 5 16.16 -10.99 54.92
N VAL A 6 16.85 -9.87 55.17
CA VAL A 6 16.22 -8.55 55.27
C VAL A 6 15.84 -8.12 53.86
N PHE A 7 14.57 -8.30 53.48
CA PHE A 7 14.02 -7.61 52.32
C PHE A 7 13.98 -6.11 52.63
N GLN A 8 15.03 -5.37 52.27
CA GLN A 8 15.00 -3.91 52.30
C GLN A 8 13.86 -3.42 51.42
N LYS A 9 12.84 -2.82 52.06
CA LYS A 9 11.70 -2.21 51.37
C LYS A 9 12.24 -1.04 50.54
N ARG A 10 12.15 -1.16 49.21
CA ARG A 10 12.70 -0.16 48.28
C ARG A 10 12.05 1.22 48.54
N PRO A 11 12.82 2.32 48.48
CA PRO A 11 12.25 3.65 48.70
C PRO A 11 11.22 3.98 47.62
N ALA A 12 10.07 4.49 48.06
CA ALA A 12 9.02 4.94 47.16
C ALA A 12 9.45 6.24 46.48
N GLU A 13 9.14 6.38 45.19
CA GLU A 13 9.42 7.61 44.44
C GLU A 13 8.35 8.67 44.72
N ASP A 14 8.72 9.73 45.43
CA ASP A 14 7.84 10.83 45.83
C ASP A 14 7.81 11.99 44.81
N SER A 15 8.77 12.08 43.88
CA SER A 15 8.86 13.19 42.93
C SER A 15 7.73 13.19 41.89
N LEU A 16 6.84 14.20 41.97
CA LEU A 16 5.80 14.44 40.98
C LEU A 16 6.37 14.79 39.61
N LEU A 17 7.52 15.47 39.56
CA LEU A 17 8.18 15.81 38.29
C LEU A 17 8.67 14.58 37.54
N ILE A 18 9.30 13.63 38.24
CA ILE A 18 9.77 12.38 37.61
C ILE A 18 8.57 11.56 37.11
N ARG A 19 7.54 11.39 37.95
CA ARG A 19 6.32 10.65 37.58
C ARG A 19 5.60 11.31 36.41
N GLY A 20 5.47 12.63 36.41
CA GLY A 20 4.83 13.40 35.34
C GLY A 20 5.59 13.34 34.02
N ALA A 21 6.92 13.43 34.05
CA ALA A 21 7.74 13.31 32.83
C ALA A 21 7.64 11.91 32.21
N VAL A 22 7.64 10.85 33.04
CA VAL A 22 7.46 9.47 32.57
C VAL A 22 6.04 9.27 32.03
N LEU A 23 5.01 9.77 32.71
CA LEU A 23 3.63 9.70 32.24
C LEU A 23 3.47 10.39 30.88
N ALA A 24 4.06 11.58 30.70
CA ALA A 24 4.03 12.29 29.42
C ALA A 24 4.68 11.45 28.29
N ALA A 25 5.86 10.86 28.53
CA ALA A 25 6.52 9.99 27.55
C ALA A 25 5.67 8.77 27.19
N VAL A 26 5.07 8.12 28.19
CA VAL A 26 4.17 6.96 27.99
C VAL A 26 2.93 7.35 27.19
N LEU A 27 2.29 8.48 27.52
CA LEU A 27 1.11 8.94 26.80
C LEU A 27 1.42 9.31 25.36
N VAL A 28 2.59 9.91 25.08
CA VAL A 28 3.04 10.13 23.69
C VAL A 28 3.15 8.80 22.93
N ALA A 29 3.72 7.76 23.55
CA ALA A 29 3.84 6.45 22.92
C ALA A 29 2.47 5.80 22.65
N VAL A 30 1.51 5.94 23.57
CA VAL A 30 0.13 5.46 23.38
C VAL A 30 -0.60 6.26 22.29
N SER A 31 -0.42 7.59 22.25
CA SER A 31 -0.98 8.43 21.20
C SER A 31 -0.43 8.08 19.82
N ALA A 32 0.86 7.72 19.73
CA ALA A 32 1.46 7.27 18.48
C ALA A 32 0.81 5.99 17.94
N VAL A 33 0.34 5.10 18.83
CA VAL A 33 -0.49 3.94 18.47
C VAL A 33 -1.92 4.36 18.12
N ALA A 34 -2.50 5.32 18.83
CA ALA A 34 -3.89 5.75 18.66
C ALA A 34 -4.21 6.38 17.29
N VAL A 35 -3.19 6.94 16.62
CA VAL A 35 -3.32 7.48 15.25
C VAL A 35 -3.72 6.41 14.23
N GLN A 36 -3.44 5.14 14.53
CA GLN A 36 -3.84 4.02 13.68
C GLN A 36 -5.29 3.67 13.98
N GLU A 37 -6.15 3.73 12.95
CA GLU A 37 -7.60 3.52 13.07
C GLU A 37 -7.96 2.21 13.77
N GLU A 38 -7.19 1.15 13.52
CA GLU A 38 -7.37 -0.17 14.15
C GLU A 38 -7.26 -0.14 15.69
N PHE A 39 -6.45 0.77 16.24
CA PHE A 39 -6.13 0.81 17.67
C PHE A 39 -6.68 2.03 18.41
N THR A 40 -7.33 2.98 17.72
CA THR A 40 -7.75 4.27 18.31
C THR A 40 -8.57 4.10 19.60
N VAL A 41 -9.58 3.23 19.59
CA VAL A 41 -10.45 3.00 20.75
C VAL A 41 -9.67 2.34 21.90
N GLN A 42 -8.89 1.30 21.60
CA GLN A 42 -8.11 0.58 22.61
C GLN A 42 -7.04 1.48 23.24
N ALA A 43 -6.37 2.29 22.42
CA ALA A 43 -5.36 3.24 22.86
C ALA A 43 -5.97 4.35 23.74
N ALA A 44 -7.17 4.83 23.43
CA ALA A 44 -7.89 5.79 24.27
C ALA A 44 -8.23 5.19 25.66
N ILE A 45 -8.73 3.95 25.69
CA ILE A 45 -9.00 3.23 26.94
C ILE A 45 -7.71 3.01 27.73
N ALA A 46 -6.63 2.58 27.07
CA ALA A 46 -5.34 2.37 27.69
C ALA A 46 -4.76 3.68 28.23
N ALA A 47 -4.86 4.81 27.51
CA ALA A 47 -4.40 6.11 27.98
C ALA A 47 -5.13 6.55 29.25
N ALA A 48 -6.45 6.38 29.30
CA ALA A 48 -7.25 6.66 30.50
C ALA A 48 -6.84 5.74 31.67
N ALA A 49 -6.67 4.45 31.42
CA ALA A 49 -6.21 3.47 32.41
C ALA A 49 -4.80 3.80 32.93
N ILE A 50 -3.89 4.24 32.06
CA ILE A 50 -2.52 4.66 32.42
C ILE A 50 -2.55 5.90 33.31
N GLY A 51 -3.36 6.91 32.96
CA GLY A 51 -3.52 8.10 33.79
C GLY A 51 -4.05 7.76 35.19
N ALA A 52 -5.11 6.94 35.25
CA ALA A 52 -5.68 6.44 36.50
C ALA A 52 -4.68 5.58 37.29
N GLY A 53 -3.93 4.71 36.62
CA GLY A 53 -2.94 3.84 37.24
C GLY A 53 -1.78 4.62 37.86
N PHE A 54 -1.22 5.62 37.17
CA PHE A 54 -0.20 6.51 37.73
C PHE A 54 -0.71 7.25 38.97
N TRP A 55 -1.96 7.71 38.94
CA TRP A 55 -2.61 8.37 40.08
C TRP A 55 -2.77 7.42 41.27
N VAL A 56 -3.39 6.25 41.06
CA VAL A 56 -3.59 5.22 42.09
C VAL A 56 -2.26 4.75 42.67
N SER A 57 -1.27 4.50 41.81
CA SER A 57 0.07 4.11 42.21
C SER A 57 0.73 5.16 43.08
N HIS A 58 0.58 6.45 42.76
CA HIS A 58 1.12 7.52 43.59
C HIS A 58 0.45 7.56 44.97
N LEU A 59 -0.88 7.48 45.04
CA LEU A 59 -1.60 7.48 46.33
C LEU A 59 -1.22 6.28 47.20
N ARG A 60 -1.05 5.11 46.60
CA ARG A 60 -0.80 3.83 47.31
C ARG A 60 0.68 3.42 47.36
N ARG A 61 1.62 4.30 47.00
CA ARG A 61 3.05 3.98 46.85
C ARG A 61 3.73 3.44 48.12
N ARG A 62 3.19 3.73 49.31
CA ARG A 62 3.71 3.25 50.61
C ARG A 62 2.92 2.07 51.18
N ALA A 63 1.79 1.70 50.56
CA ALA A 63 0.90 0.64 51.01
C ALA A 63 1.38 -0.76 50.59
N SER A 64 0.88 -1.80 51.27
CA SER A 64 1.09 -3.19 50.87
C SER A 64 0.10 -3.57 49.76
N ASN A 65 0.52 -3.42 48.50
CA ASN A 65 -0.33 -3.64 47.31
C ASN A 65 -0.40 -5.12 46.87
N TRP A 66 -0.36 -6.08 47.79
CA TRP A 66 -0.27 -7.51 47.44
C TRP A 66 -1.50 -8.00 46.65
N ALA A 67 -2.71 -7.62 47.06
CA ALA A 67 -3.94 -8.02 46.36
C ALA A 67 -4.02 -7.42 44.95
N LEU A 68 -3.60 -6.16 44.79
CA LEU A 68 -3.52 -5.49 43.49
C LEU A 68 -2.53 -6.20 42.56
N LYS A 69 -1.38 -6.64 43.08
CA LYS A 69 -0.40 -7.42 42.30
C LYS A 69 -0.98 -8.75 41.82
N ILE A 70 -1.79 -9.44 42.61
CA ILE A 70 -2.45 -10.68 42.19
C ILE A 70 -3.42 -10.38 41.03
N VAL A 71 -4.25 -9.35 41.16
CA VAL A 71 -5.19 -8.94 40.11
C VAL A 71 -4.45 -8.57 38.82
N ILE A 72 -3.43 -7.72 38.90
CA ILE A 72 -2.59 -7.35 37.74
C ILE A 72 -1.98 -8.59 37.10
N THR A 73 -1.44 -9.52 37.90
CA THR A 73 -0.83 -10.76 37.39
C THR A 73 -1.84 -11.60 36.61
N ILE A 74 -3.05 -11.79 37.14
CA ILE A 74 -4.12 -12.52 36.45
C ILE A 74 -4.47 -11.84 35.13
N LEU A 75 -4.64 -10.51 35.13
CA LEU A 75 -4.95 -9.75 33.91
C LEU A 75 -3.82 -9.84 32.88
N VAL A 76 -2.55 -9.78 33.30
CA VAL A 76 -1.40 -9.97 32.40
C VAL A 76 -1.41 -11.37 31.78
N LEU A 77 -1.78 -12.41 32.53
CA LEU A 77 -1.93 -13.77 31.98
C LEU A 77 -3.08 -13.87 30.96
N VAL A 78 -4.18 -13.15 31.17
CA VAL A 78 -5.28 -13.06 30.20
C VAL A 78 -4.80 -12.38 28.91
N VAL A 79 -4.09 -11.26 29.02
CA VAL A 79 -3.50 -10.55 27.87
C VAL A 79 -2.48 -11.43 27.13
N ALA A 80 -1.65 -12.18 27.87
CA ALA A 80 -0.69 -13.10 27.27
C ALA A 80 -1.39 -14.26 26.54
N ARG A 81 -2.48 -14.81 27.10
CA ARG A 81 -3.30 -15.82 26.43
C ARG A 81 -3.89 -15.27 25.13
N ASP A 82 -4.47 -14.07 25.16
CA ASP A 82 -5.03 -13.42 23.97
C ASP A 82 -3.99 -13.22 22.86
N PHE A 83 -2.79 -12.80 23.24
CA PHE A 83 -1.64 -12.70 22.34
C PHE A 83 -1.33 -14.04 21.66
N PHE A 84 -1.17 -15.13 22.41
CA PHE A 84 -0.84 -16.44 21.82
C PHE A 84 -1.97 -17.02 20.98
N VAL A 85 -3.23 -16.85 21.38
CA VAL A 85 -4.39 -17.30 20.59
C VAL A 85 -4.44 -16.55 19.26
N THR A 86 -4.26 -15.23 19.28
CA THR A 86 -4.26 -14.40 18.07
C THR A 86 -3.07 -14.71 17.18
N LEU A 87 -1.88 -14.92 17.75
CA LEU A 87 -0.67 -15.29 17.01
C LEU A 87 -0.77 -16.67 16.37
N LEU A 88 -1.37 -17.65 17.04
CA LEU A 88 -1.59 -18.98 16.49
C LEU A 88 -2.63 -18.97 15.36
N ALA A 89 -3.64 -18.09 15.45
CA ALA A 89 -4.60 -17.87 14.38
C ALA A 89 -3.97 -17.17 13.16
N ASN A 90 -2.98 -16.29 13.38
CA ASN A 90 -2.29 -15.54 12.32
C ASN A 90 -0.76 -15.47 12.56
N PRO A 91 -0.01 -16.54 12.21
CA PRO A 91 1.43 -16.61 12.48
C PRO A 91 2.29 -15.71 11.58
N TYR A 92 1.71 -15.16 10.50
CA TYR A 92 2.43 -14.38 9.50
C TYR A 92 2.39 -12.87 9.75
N ASP A 93 1.45 -12.40 10.58
CA ASP A 93 1.40 -11.00 11.00
C ASP A 93 1.38 -10.86 12.53
N PRO A 94 2.56 -10.89 13.19
CA PRO A 94 2.65 -10.76 14.64
C PRO A 94 2.38 -9.32 15.11
N ARG A 95 2.24 -8.36 14.20
CA ARG A 95 2.29 -6.95 14.54
C ARG A 95 1.06 -6.53 15.37
N VAL A 96 -0.14 -7.00 15.02
CA VAL A 96 -1.41 -6.65 15.70
C VAL A 96 -1.40 -7.20 17.13
N PRO A 97 -1.14 -8.50 17.35
CA PRO A 97 -1.10 -9.03 18.70
C PRO A 97 0.03 -8.40 19.54
N LEU A 98 1.16 -8.03 18.93
CA LEU A 98 2.23 -7.31 19.65
C LEU A 98 1.78 -5.93 20.14
N VAL A 99 1.11 -5.12 19.32
CA VAL A 99 0.57 -3.82 19.75
C VAL A 99 -0.35 -3.99 20.96
N ARG A 100 -1.34 -4.90 20.85
CA ARG A 100 -2.31 -5.14 21.92
C ARG A 100 -1.63 -5.61 23.20
N LEU A 101 -0.69 -6.55 23.10
CA LEU A 101 0.09 -7.05 24.23
C LEU A 101 0.79 -5.92 24.97
N PHE A 102 1.58 -5.10 24.27
CA PHE A 102 2.35 -4.03 24.92
C PHE A 102 1.46 -2.90 25.43
N LEU A 103 0.36 -2.59 24.74
CA LEU A 103 -0.57 -1.54 25.15
C LEU A 103 -1.24 -1.90 26.49
N TRP A 104 -1.73 -3.13 26.61
CA TRP A 104 -2.36 -3.59 27.85
C TRP A 104 -1.34 -3.89 28.95
N LEU A 105 -0.15 -4.39 28.62
CA LEU A 105 0.92 -4.54 29.60
C LEU A 105 1.30 -3.19 30.20
N GLN A 106 1.41 -2.15 29.37
CA GLN A 106 1.68 -0.78 29.81
C GLN A 106 0.56 -0.24 30.73
N ALA A 107 -0.71 -0.46 30.35
CA ALA A 107 -1.85 -0.05 31.15
C ALA A 107 -1.90 -0.75 32.51
N LEU A 108 -1.72 -2.07 32.56
CA LEU A 108 -1.76 -2.84 33.80
C LEU A 108 -0.57 -2.54 34.71
N HIS A 109 0.64 -2.43 34.15
CA HIS A 109 1.85 -2.08 34.89
C HIS A 109 1.77 -0.68 35.51
N SER A 110 1.00 0.25 34.92
CA SER A 110 0.85 1.61 35.43
C SER A 110 0.25 1.71 36.84
N PHE A 111 -0.51 0.69 37.28
CA PHE A 111 -1.15 0.65 38.60
C PHE A 111 -0.19 0.33 39.75
N ASP A 112 1.03 -0.18 39.47
CA ASP A 112 2.02 -0.53 40.49
C ASP A 112 3.42 -0.02 40.14
N LEU A 113 3.61 1.30 40.30
CA LEU A 113 4.87 2.02 40.10
C LEU A 113 5.40 2.66 41.41
N PRO A 114 5.68 1.88 42.48
CA PRO A 114 6.08 2.45 43.76
C PRO A 114 7.48 3.06 43.73
N ALA A 115 8.46 2.46 43.03
CA ALA A 115 9.86 2.89 43.06
C ALA A 115 10.34 3.49 41.72
N ARG A 116 11.46 4.22 41.77
CA ARG A 116 12.13 4.80 40.58
C ARG A 116 12.44 3.76 39.50
N LYS A 117 12.78 2.54 39.92
CA LYS A 117 13.07 1.41 39.02
C LYS A 117 11.85 1.04 38.17
N ASP A 118 10.66 1.06 38.77
CA ASP A 118 9.42 0.66 38.09
C ASP A 118 9.02 1.71 37.04
N LEU A 119 9.28 2.99 37.33
CA LEU A 119 9.16 4.09 36.35
C LEU A 119 10.13 3.93 35.17
N LYS A 120 11.36 3.43 35.40
CA LYS A 120 12.29 3.11 34.30
C LYS A 120 11.76 1.98 33.42
N TYR A 121 11.15 0.95 34.00
CA TYR A 121 10.52 -0.13 33.23
C TYR A 121 9.33 0.37 32.41
N SER A 122 8.53 1.28 32.96
CA SER A 122 7.45 1.94 32.24
C SER A 122 7.98 2.73 31.03
N LEU A 123 9.09 3.46 31.18
CA LEU A 123 9.73 4.17 30.07
C LEU A 123 10.32 3.20 29.03
N ALA A 124 10.93 2.10 29.46
CA ALA A 124 11.46 1.08 28.55
C ALA A 124 10.34 0.41 27.74
N SER A 125 9.21 0.09 28.37
CA SER A 125 8.02 -0.44 27.69
C SER A 125 7.43 0.57 26.69
N ALA A 126 7.46 1.87 27.02
CA ALA A 126 7.04 2.92 26.08
C ALA A 126 7.95 3.01 24.83
N ILE A 127 9.25 2.70 24.93
CA ILE A 127 10.14 2.59 23.76
C ILE A 127 9.68 1.45 22.85
N VAL A 128 9.29 0.31 23.43
CA VAL A 128 8.76 -0.82 22.65
C VAL A 128 7.46 -0.43 21.95
N LEU A 129 6.54 0.26 22.64
CA LEU A 129 5.32 0.78 22.02
C LEU A 129 5.63 1.73 20.85
N MET A 130 6.60 2.63 21.00
CA MET A 130 7.05 3.49 19.89
C MET A 130 7.61 2.69 18.72
N ALA A 131 8.43 1.67 19.00
CA ALA A 131 8.99 0.81 17.95
C ALA A 131 7.90 0.04 17.20
N VAL A 132 6.90 -0.49 17.92
CA VAL A 132 5.77 -1.19 17.29
C VAL A 132 4.89 -0.20 16.51
N ALA A 133 4.60 0.99 17.05
CA ALA A 133 3.88 2.04 16.34
C ALA A 133 4.59 2.46 15.04
N ALA A 134 5.93 2.52 15.06
CA ALA A 134 6.75 2.84 13.90
C ALA A 134 6.62 1.81 12.77
N VAL A 135 6.45 0.52 13.09
CA VAL A 135 6.29 -0.56 12.09
C VAL A 135 5.00 -0.40 11.29
N TYR A 136 3.97 0.16 11.91
CA TYR A 136 2.66 0.36 11.29
C TYR A 136 2.51 1.68 10.57
N THR A 137 3.30 2.68 10.94
CA THR A 137 3.08 4.03 10.41
C THR A 137 3.57 4.11 8.96
N ARG A 138 2.71 4.65 8.10
CA ARG A 138 2.94 4.80 6.66
C ARG A 138 3.14 6.26 6.23
N GLU A 139 3.18 7.17 7.20
CA GLU A 139 3.22 8.63 7.01
C GLU A 139 4.41 9.26 7.74
N MET A 140 4.89 10.41 7.26
CA MET A 140 5.92 11.20 7.96
C MET A 140 5.43 11.89 9.24
N SER A 141 4.12 11.96 9.46
CA SER A 141 3.51 12.50 10.68
C SER A 141 4.03 11.81 11.95
N PHE A 142 4.45 10.54 11.85
CA PHE A 142 5.10 9.79 12.94
C PHE A 142 6.32 10.50 13.52
N GLY A 143 7.07 11.24 12.71
CA GLY A 143 8.26 11.98 13.13
C GLY A 143 7.96 12.95 14.27
N LEU A 144 6.76 13.54 14.31
CA LEU A 144 6.34 14.44 15.40
C LEU A 144 6.21 13.69 16.74
N PHE A 145 5.67 12.47 16.72
CA PHE A 145 5.60 11.62 17.92
C PHE A 145 6.99 11.18 18.39
N LEU A 146 7.90 10.87 17.46
CA LEU A 146 9.27 10.51 17.79
C LEU A 146 10.02 11.68 18.47
N LEU A 147 9.84 12.90 17.97
CA LEU A 147 10.42 14.11 18.58
C LEU A 147 9.82 14.39 19.96
N ALA A 148 8.50 14.32 20.10
CA ALA A 148 7.82 14.50 21.37
C ALA A 148 8.24 13.44 22.39
N PHE A 149 8.31 12.18 21.98
CA PHE A 149 8.75 11.07 22.83
C PHE A 149 10.21 11.23 23.25
N GLY A 150 11.09 11.56 22.29
CA GLY A 150 12.51 11.82 22.55
C GLY A 150 12.71 12.95 23.56
N PHE A 151 11.93 14.03 23.45
CA PHE A 151 11.93 15.12 24.42
C PHE A 151 11.45 14.69 25.80
N CYS A 152 10.24 14.13 25.91
CA CYS A 152 9.67 13.70 27.19
C CYS A 152 10.52 12.62 27.88
N GLY A 153 11.02 11.65 27.12
CA GLY A 153 11.91 10.60 27.61
C GLY A 153 13.25 11.14 28.10
N SER A 154 13.85 12.09 27.39
CA SER A 154 15.11 12.74 27.80
C SER A 154 14.93 13.56 29.08
N VAL A 155 13.84 14.33 29.18
CA VAL A 155 13.46 15.05 30.41
C VAL A 155 13.27 14.08 31.57
N ALA A 156 12.60 12.94 31.36
CA ALA A 156 12.42 11.92 32.38
C ALA A 156 13.76 11.30 32.84
N LEU A 157 14.67 11.00 31.90
CA LEU A 157 16.00 10.47 32.21
C LEU A 157 16.85 11.46 33.00
N VAL A 158 16.86 12.73 32.61
CA VAL A 158 17.58 13.79 33.33
C VAL A 158 16.99 13.99 34.73
N ALA A 159 15.66 14.00 34.87
CA ALA A 159 15.00 14.08 36.17
C ALA A 159 15.40 12.92 37.08
N MET A 160 15.47 11.70 36.53
CA MET A 160 15.89 10.51 37.26
C MET A 160 17.38 10.51 37.60
N ALA A 161 18.24 11.12 36.79
CA ALA A 161 19.68 11.22 37.02
C ALA A 161 20.05 12.30 38.05
N ALA A 162 19.25 13.36 38.15
CA ALA A 162 19.50 14.50 39.04
C ALA A 162 19.35 14.19 40.55
N GLY A 163 18.90 12.97 40.91
CA GLY A 163 18.81 12.48 42.30
C GLY A 163 17.72 13.14 43.15
N ASP A 164 17.68 12.81 44.44
CA ASP A 164 16.72 13.37 45.43
C ASP A 164 17.16 14.75 45.95
N ARG A 165 17.49 15.67 45.04
CA ARG A 165 17.71 17.07 45.42
C ARG A 165 16.35 17.66 45.79
N ALA A 166 16.21 18.14 47.03
CA ALA A 166 14.97 18.59 47.67
C ALA A 166 14.17 19.70 46.92
N SER A 167 14.66 20.20 45.79
CA SER A 167 13.92 21.11 44.91
C SER A 167 14.35 20.96 43.45
N LEU A 168 14.04 19.82 42.83
CA LEU A 168 14.05 19.75 41.36
C LEU A 168 13.10 20.82 40.82
N ARG A 169 13.65 21.82 40.14
CA ARG A 169 12.85 22.84 39.44
C ARG A 169 12.60 22.38 38.02
N LEU A 170 11.45 22.72 37.46
CA LEU A 170 11.10 22.34 36.09
C LEU A 170 12.17 22.79 35.08
N ARG A 171 12.67 24.04 35.21
CA ARG A 171 13.73 24.59 34.35
C ARG A 171 15.05 23.80 34.40
N THR A 172 15.43 23.27 35.57
CA THR A 172 16.70 22.53 35.73
C THR A 172 16.68 21.15 35.08
N VAL A 173 15.51 20.68 34.67
CA VAL A 173 15.35 19.40 33.96
C VAL A 173 15.05 19.65 32.47
N LEU A 174 14.21 20.64 32.13
CA LEU A 174 13.81 20.91 30.74
C LEU A 174 14.98 21.29 29.83
N ALA A 175 15.86 22.20 30.26
CA ALA A 175 16.98 22.66 29.43
C ALA A 175 17.98 21.53 29.12
N PRO A 176 18.54 20.81 30.12
CA PRO A 176 19.40 19.65 29.84
C PRO A 176 18.66 18.51 29.14
N GLY A 177 17.37 18.30 29.42
CA GLY A 177 16.53 17.33 28.72
C GLY A 177 16.37 17.65 27.23
N GLY A 178 16.19 18.93 26.88
CA GLY A 178 16.13 19.38 25.49
C GLY A 178 17.46 19.21 24.75
N VAL A 179 18.59 19.51 25.40
CA VAL A 179 19.93 19.28 24.84
C VAL A 179 20.17 17.78 24.60
N LEU A 180 19.80 16.93 25.55
CA LEU A 180 19.89 15.48 25.41
C LEU A 180 19.00 14.98 24.26
N ALA A 181 17.76 15.46 24.16
CA ALA A 181 16.84 15.08 23.09
C ALA A 181 17.39 15.47 21.72
N ALA A 182 17.90 16.70 21.58
CA ALA A 182 18.54 17.15 20.33
C ALA A 182 19.76 16.29 19.99
N GLY A 183 20.60 15.96 20.97
CA GLY A 183 21.73 15.05 20.80
C GLY A 183 21.30 13.67 20.31
N VAL A 184 20.27 13.06 20.92
CA VAL A 184 19.75 11.75 20.52
C VAL A 184 19.21 11.79 19.09
N VAL A 185 18.44 12.82 18.72
CA VAL A 185 17.88 12.99 17.37
C VAL A 185 19.00 13.16 16.33
N LEU A 186 19.99 14.01 16.61
CA LEU A 186 21.14 14.22 15.73
C LEU A 186 21.96 12.94 15.57
N SER A 187 22.26 12.23 16.67
CA SER A 187 22.98 10.96 16.63
C SER A 187 22.21 9.89 15.86
N ALA A 188 20.89 9.80 16.05
CA ALA A 188 20.04 8.86 15.29
C ALA A 188 20.02 9.21 13.80
N GLY A 189 19.95 10.50 13.44
CA GLY A 189 20.01 10.95 12.05
C GLY A 189 21.37 10.68 11.38
N VAL A 190 22.47 10.94 12.07
CA VAL A 190 23.83 10.61 11.59
C VAL A 190 23.99 9.10 11.44
N PHE A 191 23.54 8.32 12.41
CA PHE A 191 23.57 6.86 12.35
C PHE A 191 22.75 6.34 11.15
N PHE A 192 21.55 6.86 10.95
CA PHE A 192 20.71 6.54 9.81
C PHE A 192 21.39 6.87 8.47
N ALA A 193 22.01 8.04 8.36
CA ALA A 193 22.74 8.45 7.15
C ALA A 193 24.02 7.61 6.91
N ALA A 194 24.68 7.15 7.98
CA ALA A 194 25.89 6.36 7.92
C ALA A 194 25.63 4.86 7.68
N ILE A 195 24.41 4.36 7.89
CA ILE A 195 24.06 2.97 7.59
C ILE A 195 24.13 2.79 6.07
N PRO A 196 24.99 1.89 5.55
CA PRO A 196 25.03 1.61 4.11
C PRO A 196 23.72 0.95 3.68
N HIS A 197 22.97 1.64 2.82
CA HIS A 197 21.70 1.16 2.25
C HIS A 197 22.00 0.15 1.13
N ARG A 198 22.61 -0.99 1.48
CA ARG A 198 22.79 -2.06 0.50
C ARG A 198 21.40 -2.56 0.09
N PRO A 199 21.15 -2.83 -1.20
CA PRO A 199 19.94 -3.53 -1.61
C PRO A 199 19.87 -4.83 -0.79
N GLY A 200 18.84 -4.92 0.06
CA GLY A 200 18.77 -5.95 1.09
C GLY A 200 18.88 -7.37 0.52
N LEU A 201 19.37 -8.29 1.35
CA LEU A 201 19.29 -9.73 1.12
C LEU A 201 17.89 -10.10 0.61
N ARG A 202 17.81 -10.99 -0.38
CA ARG A 202 16.57 -11.57 -0.94
C ARG A 202 15.76 -12.21 0.18
N VAL A 203 14.91 -11.42 0.85
CA VAL A 203 13.97 -11.91 1.85
C VAL A 203 13.03 -12.88 1.14
N GLN A 204 13.01 -14.14 1.57
CA GLN A 204 12.21 -15.20 0.96
C GLN A 204 10.69 -15.01 1.13
N TRP A 205 10.26 -14.05 1.96
CA TRP A 205 8.86 -13.80 2.27
C TRP A 205 8.60 -12.29 2.25
N LEU A 206 8.03 -11.80 1.14
CA LEU A 206 7.52 -10.43 1.06
C LEU A 206 6.18 -10.33 1.83
N PRO A 207 5.77 -9.12 2.26
CA PRO A 207 4.49 -8.94 2.96
C PRO A 207 3.31 -9.49 2.14
N VAL A 208 2.51 -10.33 2.79
CA VAL A 208 1.30 -10.96 2.23
C VAL A 208 0.32 -11.19 3.38
N SER A 209 -0.98 -11.00 3.12
CA SER A 209 -2.04 -11.33 4.08
C SER A 209 -2.11 -12.83 4.38
N PRO A 210 -2.81 -13.23 5.45
CA PRO A 210 -3.15 -14.63 5.69
C PRO A 210 -3.94 -15.22 4.52
N ARG A 211 -3.72 -16.50 4.26
CA ARG A 211 -4.43 -17.19 3.18
C ARG A 211 -5.94 -17.21 3.44
N PHE A 212 -6.71 -16.98 2.39
CA PHE A 212 -8.15 -17.23 2.40
C PHE A 212 -8.40 -18.71 2.71
N SER A 213 -9.19 -18.98 3.75
CA SER A 213 -9.52 -20.36 4.16
C SER A 213 -10.57 -21.01 3.25
N PHE A 214 -11.31 -20.22 2.47
CA PHE A 214 -12.52 -20.64 1.77
C PHE A 214 -12.41 -20.65 0.23
N ALA A 215 -11.43 -19.99 -0.36
CA ALA A 215 -11.30 -19.88 -1.81
C ALA A 215 -10.33 -20.95 -2.37
N GLN A 216 -10.89 -22.05 -2.89
CA GLN A 216 -10.12 -23.13 -3.51
C GLN A 216 -10.27 -23.21 -5.04
N ARG A 217 -11.16 -22.43 -5.67
CA ARG A 217 -11.33 -22.42 -7.13
C ARG A 217 -11.26 -21.01 -7.67
N LEU A 218 -10.45 -20.84 -8.70
CA LEU A 218 -10.40 -19.64 -9.51
C LEU A 218 -11.74 -19.44 -10.24
N TYR A 219 -12.28 -18.22 -10.22
CA TYR A 219 -13.37 -17.84 -11.13
C TYR A 219 -12.77 -17.40 -12.46
N ASP A 220 -13.29 -17.92 -13.57
CA ASP A 220 -12.89 -17.49 -14.92
C ASP A 220 -13.43 -16.09 -15.27
N ARG A 221 -14.41 -15.59 -14.51
CA ARG A 221 -15.02 -14.28 -14.75
C ARG A 221 -14.36 -13.16 -13.95
N ILE A 222 -14.41 -11.97 -14.52
CA ILE A 222 -14.03 -10.73 -13.84
C ILE A 222 -15.21 -10.30 -12.97
N VAL A 223 -14.98 -10.18 -11.67
CA VAL A 223 -15.95 -9.71 -10.68
C VAL A 223 -15.55 -8.30 -10.29
N ASN A 224 -16.41 -7.33 -10.59
CA ASN A 224 -16.24 -5.94 -10.24
C ASN A 224 -17.34 -5.53 -9.23
N PRO A 225 -17.02 -5.39 -7.94
CA PRO A 225 -18.00 -5.04 -6.91
C PRO A 225 -18.76 -3.73 -7.18
N ALA A 226 -18.14 -2.78 -7.90
CA ALA A 226 -18.79 -1.52 -8.26
C ALA A 226 -19.82 -1.66 -9.40
N TYR A 227 -19.79 -2.76 -10.15
CA TYR A 227 -20.68 -3.07 -11.27
C TYR A 227 -21.05 -4.57 -11.27
N PRO A 228 -21.82 -5.06 -10.27
CA PRO A 228 -22.06 -6.50 -10.07
C PRO A 228 -22.97 -7.13 -11.13
N ASP A 229 -23.92 -6.35 -11.68
CA ASP A 229 -24.95 -6.81 -12.62
C ASP A 229 -24.56 -6.62 -14.10
N VAL A 230 -23.38 -6.05 -14.36
CA VAL A 230 -22.96 -5.70 -15.73
C VAL A 230 -22.19 -6.86 -16.35
N GLY A 231 -22.93 -7.74 -17.03
CA GLY A 231 -22.37 -8.65 -18.02
C GLY A 231 -21.89 -7.84 -19.22
N SER A 232 -20.67 -7.30 -19.14
CA SER A 232 -20.09 -6.32 -20.08
C SER A 232 -20.18 -6.76 -21.55
N ARG A 233 -21.25 -6.38 -22.24
CA ARG A 233 -21.43 -6.60 -23.67
C ARG A 233 -21.54 -5.25 -24.35
N LEU A 234 -20.53 -4.93 -25.16
CA LEU A 234 -20.56 -3.79 -26.06
C LEU A 234 -21.77 -3.91 -26.99
N GLY A 235 -22.53 -2.83 -27.17
CA GLY A 235 -23.72 -2.77 -28.03
C GLY A 235 -25.07 -2.64 -27.29
N GLN A 236 -25.11 -2.82 -25.97
CA GLN A 236 -26.26 -2.41 -25.13
C GLN A 236 -26.10 -0.96 -24.63
N GLU A 237 -27.12 -0.40 -23.98
CA GLU A 237 -26.95 0.89 -23.29
C GLU A 237 -25.91 0.77 -22.17
N PRO A 238 -24.96 1.72 -22.04
CA PRO A 238 -24.03 1.73 -20.93
C PRO A 238 -24.76 1.81 -19.59
N PRO A 239 -24.23 1.17 -18.52
CA PRO A 239 -24.79 1.32 -17.19
C PRO A 239 -24.61 2.74 -16.66
N ASP A 240 -25.35 3.08 -15.60
CA ASP A 240 -25.14 4.35 -14.90
C ASP A 240 -23.72 4.47 -14.34
N PHE A 241 -23.15 5.67 -14.44
CA PHE A 241 -21.79 5.92 -13.97
C PHE A 241 -21.70 5.87 -12.44
N ASN A 242 -20.80 5.03 -11.93
CA ASN A 242 -20.46 4.94 -10.51
C ASN A 242 -19.17 5.75 -10.22
N PRO A 243 -19.21 6.80 -9.39
CA PRO A 243 -18.02 7.60 -9.08
C PRO A 243 -16.98 6.90 -8.21
N THR A 244 -17.36 5.87 -7.44
CA THR A 244 -16.44 5.16 -6.54
C THR A 244 -15.78 3.94 -7.19
N GLY A 245 -16.12 3.62 -8.45
CA GLY A 245 -15.66 2.39 -9.09
C GLY A 245 -15.44 2.52 -10.59
N TYR A 246 -14.34 1.93 -11.06
CA TYR A 246 -13.97 1.99 -12.46
C TYR A 246 -14.54 0.80 -13.26
N ILE A 247 -15.34 1.11 -14.29
CA ILE A 247 -15.97 0.08 -15.13
C ILE A 247 -14.96 -0.71 -15.97
N GLY A 248 -13.83 -0.10 -16.33
CA GLY A 248 -12.83 -0.70 -17.22
C GLY A 248 -12.06 -1.88 -16.61
N PHE A 249 -12.43 -2.30 -15.39
CA PHE A 249 -12.09 -3.59 -14.80
C PHE A 249 -13.18 -4.63 -15.08
N ALA A 250 -13.49 -4.80 -16.37
CA ALA A 250 -14.43 -5.78 -16.91
C ALA A 250 -13.83 -6.42 -18.17
N SER A 251 -14.56 -7.33 -18.83
CA SER A 251 -14.09 -7.94 -20.08
C SER A 251 -14.20 -7.02 -21.30
N SER A 252 -14.81 -5.85 -21.14
CA SER A 252 -14.83 -4.78 -22.14
C SER A 252 -14.81 -3.39 -21.50
N VAL A 253 -14.36 -2.40 -22.27
CA VAL A 253 -14.37 -0.96 -21.96
C VAL A 253 -15.25 -0.25 -22.98
N ASP A 254 -16.35 0.35 -22.54
CA ASP A 254 -17.23 1.15 -23.40
C ASP A 254 -16.80 2.63 -23.37
N LEU A 255 -16.43 3.19 -24.52
CA LEU A 255 -15.94 4.58 -24.60
C LEU A 255 -17.07 5.61 -24.56
N ARG A 256 -18.34 5.17 -24.60
CA ARG A 256 -19.51 6.04 -24.44
C ARG A 256 -19.78 6.39 -22.98
N LEU A 257 -19.33 5.56 -22.04
CA LEU A 257 -19.51 5.83 -20.62
C LEU A 257 -18.69 7.07 -20.21
N ARG A 258 -19.32 7.95 -19.43
CA ARG A 258 -18.74 9.21 -18.97
C ARG A 258 -18.92 9.36 -17.47
N GLY A 259 -17.91 9.95 -16.85
CA GLY A 259 -17.99 10.42 -15.48
C GLY A 259 -16.62 10.69 -14.89
N VAL A 260 -16.62 11.35 -13.74
CA VAL A 260 -15.41 11.68 -12.99
C VAL A 260 -15.40 10.77 -11.77
N LEU A 261 -14.38 9.92 -11.68
CA LEU A 261 -14.13 9.15 -10.47
C LEU A 261 -13.86 10.11 -9.31
N ASP A 262 -14.32 9.76 -8.13
CA ASP A 262 -14.06 10.55 -6.94
C ASP A 262 -12.61 10.39 -6.44
N HIS A 263 -12.34 10.92 -5.24
CA HIS A 263 -11.02 10.88 -4.62
C HIS A 263 -10.89 9.78 -3.56
N THR A 264 -11.72 8.73 -3.65
CA THR A 264 -11.64 7.57 -2.74
C THR A 264 -10.27 6.91 -2.84
N LEU A 265 -9.66 6.68 -1.68
CA LEU A 265 -8.40 5.97 -1.60
C LEU A 265 -8.64 4.48 -1.85
N VAL A 266 -8.25 4.00 -3.03
CA VAL A 266 -8.43 2.58 -3.42
C VAL A 266 -7.31 1.68 -2.95
N MET A 267 -6.07 2.17 -2.95
CA MET A 267 -4.91 1.41 -2.50
C MET A 267 -3.72 2.33 -2.21
N ARG A 268 -2.81 1.85 -1.36
CA ARG A 268 -1.45 2.39 -1.18
C ARG A 268 -0.44 1.39 -1.72
N VAL A 269 0.61 1.86 -2.40
CA VAL A 269 1.64 0.99 -2.98
C VAL A 269 3.01 1.41 -2.47
N ARG A 270 3.70 0.49 -1.78
CA ARG A 270 5.13 0.64 -1.48
C ARG A 270 5.93 0.03 -2.61
N ALA A 271 6.64 0.86 -3.38
CA ALA A 271 7.45 0.40 -4.50
C ALA A 271 8.81 1.11 -4.54
N GLY A 272 9.82 0.45 -5.12
CA GLY A 272 11.15 1.04 -5.29
C GLY A 272 11.19 2.21 -6.28
N ARG A 273 10.17 2.36 -7.13
CA ARG A 273 9.98 3.47 -8.06
C ARG A 273 8.51 3.60 -8.47
N PRO A 274 8.05 4.78 -8.91
CA PRO A 274 6.72 4.92 -9.51
C PRO A 274 6.59 4.05 -10.78
N ALA A 275 5.45 3.42 -10.96
CA ALA A 275 5.10 2.65 -12.14
C ALA A 275 3.58 2.69 -12.38
N PHE A 276 3.16 2.30 -13.59
CA PHE A 276 1.75 2.04 -13.86
C PHE A 276 1.35 0.69 -13.25
N TRP A 277 0.31 0.69 -12.42
CA TRP A 277 -0.25 -0.50 -11.80
C TRP A 277 -1.25 -1.12 -12.78
N ARG A 278 -0.74 -1.96 -13.68
CA ARG A 278 -1.50 -2.63 -14.72
C ARG A 278 -2.54 -3.54 -14.08
N GLY A 279 -3.78 -3.43 -14.56
CA GLY A 279 -4.86 -4.37 -14.31
C GLY A 279 -5.09 -5.25 -15.53
N LEU A 280 -5.87 -4.75 -16.49
CA LEU A 280 -6.38 -5.52 -17.63
C LEU A 280 -5.84 -5.03 -18.96
N ALA A 281 -5.97 -5.85 -20.00
CA ALA A 281 -5.71 -5.42 -21.36
C ALA A 281 -6.68 -6.04 -22.36
N PHE A 282 -6.88 -5.34 -23.46
CA PHE A 282 -7.93 -5.59 -24.44
C PHE A 282 -7.32 -5.52 -25.84
N ASP A 283 -7.63 -6.49 -26.68
CA ASP A 283 -7.05 -6.67 -27.99
C ASP A 283 -8.01 -6.42 -29.15
N GLU A 284 -9.31 -6.36 -28.91
CA GLU A 284 -10.30 -6.08 -29.95
C GLU A 284 -10.85 -4.67 -29.80
N TYR A 285 -10.74 -3.85 -30.85
CA TYR A 285 -11.46 -2.58 -30.95
C TYR A 285 -12.74 -2.80 -31.76
N THR A 286 -13.88 -2.39 -31.22
CA THR A 286 -15.21 -2.69 -31.77
C THR A 286 -15.87 -1.51 -32.49
N GLY A 287 -15.23 -0.34 -32.49
CA GLY A 287 -15.86 0.92 -32.95
C GLY A 287 -16.71 1.62 -31.89
N LEU A 288 -17.03 0.96 -30.78
CA LEU A 288 -17.67 1.57 -29.59
C LEU A 288 -16.75 1.55 -28.36
N GLY A 289 -15.77 0.66 -28.37
CA GLY A 289 -14.83 0.47 -27.28
C GLY A 289 -13.97 -0.76 -27.48
N TRP A 290 -13.46 -1.29 -26.38
CA TRP A 290 -12.47 -2.37 -26.39
C TRP A 290 -13.00 -3.63 -25.73
N ALA A 291 -12.68 -4.81 -26.27
CA ALA A 291 -13.03 -6.10 -25.69
C ALA A 291 -11.82 -7.03 -25.61
N MET A 292 -11.89 -7.98 -24.68
CA MET A 292 -11.03 -9.16 -24.69
C MET A 292 -11.62 -10.16 -25.67
N SER A 293 -10.86 -10.55 -26.69
CA SER A 293 -11.24 -11.63 -27.61
C SER A 293 -11.21 -13.01 -26.95
N ASP A 294 -10.47 -13.15 -25.84
CA ASP A 294 -10.26 -14.39 -25.13
C ASP A 294 -10.32 -14.17 -23.61
N HIS A 295 -11.19 -14.93 -22.96
CA HIS A 295 -11.45 -14.85 -21.52
C HIS A 295 -10.83 -16.01 -20.75
N THR A 296 -10.04 -16.86 -21.40
CA THR A 296 -9.39 -18.00 -20.76
C THR A 296 -8.34 -17.53 -19.78
N VAL A 297 -8.28 -18.23 -18.65
CA VAL A 297 -7.34 -17.97 -17.57
C VAL A 297 -6.67 -19.29 -17.20
N GLU A 298 -5.34 -19.30 -17.21
CA GLU A 298 -4.57 -20.46 -16.77
C GLU A 298 -4.35 -20.36 -15.27
N GLU A 299 -4.72 -21.41 -14.52
CA GLU A 299 -4.60 -21.44 -13.06
C GLU A 299 -3.20 -21.87 -12.63
N TYR A 300 -2.56 -21.05 -11.79
CA TYR A 300 -1.27 -21.32 -11.18
C TYR A 300 -1.48 -21.55 -9.68
N SER A 301 -1.43 -22.81 -9.26
CA SER A 301 -1.58 -23.22 -7.86
C SER A 301 -0.22 -23.34 -7.15
N SER A 302 -0.16 -22.96 -5.88
CA SER A 302 1.02 -23.13 -5.03
C SER A 302 0.64 -23.48 -3.58
N PRO A 303 1.31 -24.44 -2.94
CA PRO A 303 1.13 -24.72 -1.52
C PRO A 303 1.71 -23.62 -0.61
N ASP A 304 2.48 -22.68 -1.16
CA ASP A 304 3.07 -21.51 -0.51
C ASP A 304 2.43 -20.22 -1.07
N PRO A 305 2.20 -19.13 -0.30
CA PRO A 305 1.72 -17.84 -0.86
C PRO A 305 2.58 -17.31 -2.02
N ARG A 306 3.80 -17.81 -2.21
CA ARG A 306 4.65 -17.55 -3.36
C ARG A 306 4.18 -18.31 -4.61
N ILE A 307 3.91 -17.57 -5.68
CA ILE A 307 3.47 -18.06 -6.99
C ILE A 307 4.37 -17.47 -8.09
N LEU A 308 4.78 -18.32 -9.04
CA LEU A 308 5.58 -17.94 -10.21
C LEU A 308 4.70 -18.01 -11.47
N PRO A 309 4.01 -16.91 -11.84
CA PRO A 309 3.19 -16.89 -13.05
C PRO A 309 4.07 -17.07 -14.28
N ARG A 310 3.64 -17.93 -15.21
CA ARG A 310 4.21 -18.00 -16.56
C ARG A 310 3.24 -17.33 -17.52
N PHE A 311 3.79 -16.80 -18.60
CA PHE A 311 2.98 -16.17 -19.64
C PHE A 311 3.37 -16.76 -20.98
N GLY A 312 2.42 -16.72 -21.91
CA GLY A 312 2.54 -17.34 -23.21
C GLY A 312 3.67 -16.76 -24.08
N PRO A 313 3.95 -17.40 -25.24
CA PRO A 313 5.04 -17.03 -26.14
C PRO A 313 4.87 -15.63 -26.76
N ASP A 314 3.64 -15.12 -26.86
CA ASP A 314 3.33 -13.75 -27.32
C ASP A 314 3.75 -12.66 -26.29
N GLU A 315 4.31 -13.08 -25.15
CA GLU A 315 4.64 -12.26 -24.00
C GLU A 315 6.11 -12.51 -23.57
N PRO A 316 7.11 -12.16 -24.38
CA PRO A 316 8.51 -12.41 -24.06
C PRO A 316 9.03 -11.51 -22.94
N TRP A 317 10.08 -11.96 -22.24
CA TRP A 317 10.74 -11.14 -21.23
C TRP A 317 11.32 -9.86 -21.86
N PRO A 318 10.93 -8.67 -21.36
CA PRO A 318 11.43 -7.42 -21.94
C PRO A 318 12.94 -7.28 -21.72
N ALA A 319 13.67 -7.00 -22.81
CA ALA A 319 15.09 -6.68 -22.75
C ALA A 319 15.30 -5.38 -21.94
N GLY A 320 16.40 -5.31 -21.19
CA GLY A 320 16.69 -4.15 -20.34
C GLY A 320 15.67 -3.93 -19.21
N SER A 321 15.08 -5.02 -18.69
CA SER A 321 14.13 -4.95 -17.58
C SER A 321 14.81 -5.02 -16.23
N GLU A 322 14.36 -4.15 -15.32
CA GLU A 322 14.85 -4.04 -13.94
C GLU A 322 13.83 -4.62 -12.96
N PRO A 323 14.26 -5.33 -11.91
CA PRO A 323 13.36 -5.82 -10.88
C PRO A 323 12.79 -4.65 -10.04
N VAL A 324 11.47 -4.61 -9.89
CA VAL A 324 10.75 -3.66 -9.04
C VAL A 324 9.89 -4.45 -8.06
N VAL A 325 10.24 -4.36 -6.78
CA VAL A 325 9.45 -4.92 -5.68
C VAL A 325 8.33 -3.94 -5.35
N GLN A 326 7.12 -4.46 -5.26
CA GLN A 326 5.90 -3.71 -4.95
C GLN A 326 5.14 -4.43 -3.85
N THR A 327 4.64 -3.71 -2.87
CA THR A 327 3.68 -4.20 -1.87
C THR A 327 2.44 -3.33 -1.94
N PHE A 328 1.30 -3.96 -2.24
CA PHE A 328 0.01 -3.32 -2.35
C PHE A 328 -0.75 -3.48 -1.04
N TYR A 329 -1.34 -2.38 -0.58
CA TYR A 329 -2.27 -2.33 0.55
C TYR A 329 -3.59 -1.85 -0.01
N ILE A 330 -4.59 -2.73 -0.06
CA ILE A 330 -5.92 -2.40 -0.57
C ILE A 330 -6.67 -1.64 0.52
N GLU A 331 -7.22 -0.48 0.18
CA GLU A 331 -7.86 0.46 1.10
C GLU A 331 -9.37 0.61 0.85
N ALA A 332 -9.85 0.10 -0.29
CA ALA A 332 -11.25 -0.07 -0.60
C ALA A 332 -11.42 -1.32 -1.47
N GLU A 333 -12.55 -2.02 -1.36
CA GLU A 333 -12.80 -3.24 -2.13
C GLU A 333 -12.55 -3.04 -3.63
N GLN A 334 -11.73 -3.90 -4.24
CA GLN A 334 -11.38 -3.86 -5.66
C GLN A 334 -11.87 -5.10 -6.40
N PRO A 335 -11.98 -5.03 -7.75
CA PRO A 335 -12.24 -6.21 -8.58
C PRO A 335 -11.27 -7.35 -8.33
N ASN A 336 -11.60 -8.57 -8.77
CA ASN A 336 -10.72 -9.75 -8.66
C ASN A 336 -9.50 -9.71 -9.61
N VAL A 337 -8.89 -8.54 -9.77
CA VAL A 337 -7.76 -8.23 -10.64
C VAL A 337 -6.56 -7.88 -9.76
N VAL A 338 -5.48 -8.64 -9.90
CA VAL A 338 -4.25 -8.36 -9.14
C VAL A 338 -3.43 -7.32 -9.89
N PHE A 339 -3.36 -6.11 -9.34
CA PHE A 339 -2.61 -5.00 -9.93
C PHE A 339 -1.11 -5.15 -9.72
N ALA A 340 -0.33 -4.84 -10.75
CA ALA A 340 1.14 -4.90 -10.68
C ALA A 340 1.79 -4.05 -11.77
N ALA A 341 3.04 -3.67 -11.58
CA ALA A 341 3.86 -3.13 -12.64
C ALA A 341 4.12 -4.19 -13.71
N TYR A 342 4.12 -3.78 -14.96
CA TYR A 342 4.44 -4.65 -16.08
C TYR A 342 5.96 -4.92 -16.13
N ARG A 343 6.47 -6.16 -16.10
CA ARG A 343 5.78 -7.46 -16.16
C ARG A 343 5.98 -8.26 -14.86
N PRO A 344 4.92 -8.80 -14.23
CA PRO A 344 5.07 -9.63 -13.03
C PRO A 344 5.99 -10.83 -13.26
N PHE A 345 6.82 -11.17 -12.28
CA PHE A 345 7.72 -12.31 -12.29
C PHE A 345 7.45 -13.25 -11.11
N GLU A 346 7.20 -12.67 -9.94
CA GLU A 346 6.96 -13.42 -8.72
C GLU A 346 5.87 -12.71 -7.92
N LEU A 347 4.89 -13.48 -7.47
CA LEU A 347 3.71 -13.00 -6.77
C LEU A 347 3.65 -13.65 -5.39
N PHE A 348 3.45 -12.85 -4.34
CA PHE A 348 3.17 -13.30 -2.99
C PHE A 348 1.73 -12.93 -2.68
N PHE A 349 0.82 -13.91 -2.77
CA PHE A 349 -0.62 -13.67 -2.72
C PHE A 349 -1.30 -14.59 -1.70
N PRO A 350 -2.34 -14.11 -0.98
CA PRO A 350 -3.03 -14.86 0.06
C PRO A 350 -4.02 -15.90 -0.47
N ALA A 351 -3.75 -16.53 -1.61
CA ALA A 351 -4.59 -17.60 -2.17
C ALA A 351 -3.75 -18.82 -2.53
N GLY A 352 -4.41 -19.99 -2.58
CA GLY A 352 -3.79 -21.24 -3.05
C GLY A 352 -3.55 -21.26 -4.56
N SER A 353 -4.25 -20.41 -5.31
CA SER A 353 -4.10 -20.26 -6.74
C SER A 353 -4.38 -18.84 -7.21
N VAL A 354 -3.82 -18.49 -8.37
CA VAL A 354 -4.13 -17.28 -9.12
C VAL A 354 -4.28 -17.63 -10.59
N GLY A 355 -5.06 -16.82 -11.29
CA GLY A 355 -5.21 -16.94 -12.71
C GLY A 355 -4.23 -16.05 -13.47
N VAL A 356 -3.75 -16.51 -14.61
CA VAL A 356 -3.02 -15.69 -15.57
C VAL A 356 -3.78 -15.70 -16.89
N ASP A 357 -4.20 -14.53 -17.35
CA ASP A 357 -4.78 -14.40 -18.67
C ASP A 357 -3.70 -14.25 -19.75
N ARG A 358 -4.08 -14.45 -21.01
CA ARG A 358 -3.16 -14.36 -22.14
C ARG A 358 -2.52 -12.98 -22.33
N TYR A 359 -3.05 -11.94 -21.69
CA TYR A 359 -2.58 -10.57 -21.81
C TYR A 359 -1.59 -10.18 -20.71
N ALA A 360 -1.11 -11.17 -19.94
CA ALA A 360 -0.32 -10.96 -18.73
C ALA A 360 -1.05 -10.17 -17.63
N GLY A 361 -2.38 -10.28 -17.58
CA GLY A 361 -3.19 -9.93 -16.43
C GLY A 361 -3.19 -11.04 -15.40
N LEU A 362 -3.26 -10.67 -14.12
CA LEU A 362 -3.33 -11.58 -13.00
C LEU A 362 -4.73 -11.54 -12.37
N ARG A 363 -5.30 -12.71 -12.07
CA ARG A 363 -6.64 -12.88 -11.51
C ARG A 363 -6.59 -13.47 -10.13
N SER A 364 -7.35 -12.87 -9.24
CA SER A 364 -7.60 -13.41 -7.91
C SER A 364 -8.85 -14.31 -7.96
N PRO A 365 -8.89 -15.40 -7.18
CA PRO A 365 -10.10 -16.19 -7.01
C PRO A 365 -11.22 -15.45 -6.27
N VAL A 366 -10.94 -14.28 -5.69
CA VAL A 366 -11.92 -13.43 -5.00
C VAL A 366 -11.64 -11.95 -5.30
N PRO A 367 -12.65 -11.05 -5.18
CA PRO A 367 -12.39 -9.61 -5.13
C PRO A 367 -11.30 -9.26 -4.10
N LEU A 368 -10.57 -8.17 -4.33
CA LEU A 368 -9.56 -7.76 -3.36
C LEU A 368 -10.24 -6.97 -2.25
N GLU A 369 -10.39 -7.58 -1.08
CA GLU A 369 -11.04 -6.97 0.08
C GLU A 369 -10.20 -5.81 0.67
N GLU A 370 -10.88 -4.90 1.36
CA GLU A 370 -10.24 -3.86 2.15
C GLU A 370 -9.28 -4.47 3.19
N GLY A 371 -8.08 -3.90 3.32
CA GLY A 371 -7.02 -4.42 4.19
C GLY A 371 -6.19 -5.55 3.59
N LEU A 372 -6.49 -6.03 2.37
CA LEU A 372 -5.68 -7.04 1.69
C LEU A 372 -4.28 -6.53 1.39
N ILE A 373 -3.27 -7.35 1.70
CA ILE A 373 -1.87 -7.09 1.42
C ILE A 373 -1.33 -8.19 0.51
N TYR A 374 -0.70 -7.80 -0.58
CA TYR A 374 0.05 -8.71 -1.44
C TYR A 374 1.30 -8.03 -1.99
N SER A 375 2.28 -8.83 -2.40
CA SER A 375 3.52 -8.31 -2.97
C SER A 375 3.81 -8.90 -4.33
N VAL A 376 4.40 -8.11 -5.21
CA VAL A 376 4.77 -8.50 -6.57
C VAL A 376 6.19 -8.05 -6.86
N ILE A 377 7.00 -8.95 -7.39
CA ILE A 377 8.26 -8.61 -8.04
C ILE A 377 7.98 -8.60 -9.54
N SER A 378 8.14 -7.44 -10.16
CA SER A 378 7.99 -7.29 -11.61
C SER A 378 9.33 -6.96 -12.25
N ARG A 379 9.53 -7.39 -13.51
CA ARG A 379 10.64 -6.98 -14.36
C ARG A 379 10.15 -5.88 -15.29
N VAL A 380 10.40 -4.63 -14.89
CA VAL A 380 9.85 -3.46 -15.58
C VAL A 380 10.80 -3.01 -16.68
N PRO A 381 10.36 -2.97 -17.97
CA PRO A 381 11.20 -2.55 -19.07
C PRO A 381 11.72 -1.12 -18.90
N ASN A 382 13.00 -0.90 -19.16
CA ASN A 382 13.62 0.43 -19.24
C ASN A 382 14.53 0.54 -20.48
N PRO A 383 13.99 0.31 -21.71
CA PRO A 383 14.81 0.31 -22.92
C PRO A 383 15.25 1.72 -23.30
N THR A 384 16.49 1.86 -23.80
CA THR A 384 16.98 3.13 -24.32
C THR A 384 16.34 3.45 -25.68
N PRO A 385 16.15 4.74 -26.04
CA PRO A 385 15.66 5.11 -27.37
C PRO A 385 16.51 4.56 -28.52
N GLY A 386 17.84 4.42 -28.32
CA GLY A 386 18.74 3.82 -29.30
C GLY A 386 18.38 2.36 -29.59
N LEU A 387 18.15 1.56 -28.54
CA LEU A 387 17.73 0.16 -28.66
C LEU A 387 16.37 0.02 -29.35
N LEU A 388 15.41 0.90 -29.04
CA LEU A 388 14.07 0.84 -29.63
C LEU A 388 14.05 1.13 -31.14
N ARG A 389 14.99 1.94 -31.64
CA ARG A 389 15.13 2.20 -33.08
C ARG A 389 15.67 1.01 -33.86
N THR A 390 16.44 0.12 -33.22
CA THR A 390 17.05 -1.06 -33.86
C THR A 390 16.14 -2.29 -33.85
N VAL A 391 14.95 -2.21 -33.25
CA VAL A 391 14.01 -3.33 -33.19
C VAL A 391 13.52 -3.67 -34.61
N SER A 392 13.44 -4.97 -34.90
CA SER A 392 12.93 -5.47 -36.18
C SER A 392 11.53 -4.93 -36.48
N THR A 393 11.27 -4.64 -37.75
CA THR A 393 9.93 -4.33 -38.26
C THR A 393 9.09 -5.60 -38.46
N GLU A 394 9.70 -6.78 -38.41
CA GLU A 394 9.00 -8.05 -38.54
C GLU A 394 8.24 -8.39 -37.25
N VAL A 395 6.92 -8.31 -37.34
CA VAL A 395 6.00 -8.72 -36.29
C VAL A 395 5.60 -10.19 -36.52
N PRO A 396 5.76 -11.07 -35.51
CA PRO A 396 5.25 -12.46 -35.56
C PRO A 396 3.77 -12.52 -35.95
N GLY A 397 3.38 -13.53 -36.74
CA GLY A 397 2.00 -13.68 -37.23
C GLY A 397 0.95 -13.64 -36.11
N SER A 398 1.18 -14.37 -35.01
CA SER A 398 0.27 -14.40 -33.85
C SER A 398 0.01 -13.02 -33.24
N ILE A 399 1.03 -12.16 -33.18
CA ILE A 399 0.93 -10.79 -32.67
C ILE A 399 0.23 -9.90 -33.70
N ARG A 400 0.58 -10.06 -34.98
CA ARG A 400 0.01 -9.30 -36.09
C ARG A 400 -1.50 -9.51 -36.18
N ASP A 401 -1.93 -10.76 -36.27
CA ASP A 401 -3.33 -11.13 -36.50
C ASP A 401 -4.22 -10.66 -35.34
N ARG A 402 -3.68 -10.68 -34.11
CA ARG A 402 -4.40 -10.26 -32.91
C ARG A 402 -4.44 -8.74 -32.71
N TYR A 403 -3.31 -8.07 -32.89
CA TYR A 403 -3.14 -6.68 -32.45
C TYR A 403 -3.10 -5.65 -33.58
N LEU A 404 -3.32 -6.05 -34.85
CA LEU A 404 -3.59 -5.13 -35.95
C LEU A 404 -5.06 -5.08 -36.37
N GLY A 405 -5.88 -6.03 -35.91
CA GLY A 405 -7.30 -6.09 -36.25
C GLY A 405 -8.02 -4.78 -35.95
N LEU A 406 -8.74 -4.26 -36.95
CA LEU A 406 -9.59 -3.09 -36.85
C LEU A 406 -10.87 -3.33 -37.67
N PRO A 407 -12.05 -2.91 -37.18
CA PRO A 407 -13.26 -2.89 -37.97
C PRO A 407 -13.13 -1.86 -39.11
N PRO A 408 -14.11 -1.76 -40.02
CA PRO A 408 -14.19 -0.65 -40.96
C PRO A 408 -14.16 0.69 -40.21
N LEU A 409 -13.05 1.42 -40.32
CA LEU A 409 -12.87 2.77 -39.81
C LEU A 409 -13.17 3.79 -40.91
N PRO A 410 -13.62 5.01 -40.54
CA PRO A 410 -13.66 6.15 -41.45
C PRO A 410 -12.29 6.41 -42.10
N ASP A 411 -12.28 6.71 -43.40
CA ASP A 411 -11.04 6.88 -44.17
C ASP A 411 -10.11 7.94 -43.58
N ARG A 412 -10.69 9.03 -43.06
CA ARG A 412 -9.93 10.11 -42.40
C ARG A 412 -9.05 9.64 -41.23
N VAL A 413 -9.44 8.60 -40.49
CA VAL A 413 -8.63 8.03 -39.40
C VAL A 413 -7.39 7.33 -39.98
N ARG A 414 -7.55 6.58 -41.08
CA ARG A 414 -6.44 5.89 -41.75
C ARG A 414 -5.51 6.89 -42.42
N ASP A 415 -6.06 7.89 -43.10
CA ASP A 415 -5.29 8.95 -43.76
C ASP A 415 -4.43 9.70 -42.75
N LEU A 416 -4.99 10.04 -41.59
CA LEU A 416 -4.23 10.66 -40.50
C LEU A 416 -3.09 9.76 -40.01
N ALA A 417 -3.34 8.46 -39.82
CA ALA A 417 -2.30 7.51 -39.42
C ALA A 417 -1.15 7.44 -40.44
N VAL A 418 -1.47 7.38 -41.74
CA VAL A 418 -0.49 7.39 -42.84
C VAL A 418 0.29 8.70 -42.86
N GLN A 419 -0.40 9.84 -42.74
CA GLN A 419 0.23 11.16 -42.73
C GLN A 419 1.20 11.33 -41.57
N LEU A 420 0.80 10.97 -40.35
CA LEU A 420 1.63 11.11 -39.15
C LEU A 420 2.86 10.21 -39.19
N THR A 421 2.77 9.07 -39.88
CA THR A 421 3.83 8.07 -39.96
C THR A 421 4.62 8.10 -41.26
N ALA A 422 4.32 9.03 -42.17
CA ALA A 422 5.02 9.19 -43.44
C ALA A 422 6.53 9.32 -43.24
N GLY A 423 7.30 8.59 -44.06
CA GLY A 423 8.77 8.56 -44.03
C GLY A 423 9.40 7.85 -42.82
N ARG A 424 8.60 7.24 -41.92
CA ARG A 424 9.11 6.54 -40.72
C ARG A 424 9.03 5.03 -40.89
N VAL A 425 10.17 4.36 -40.73
CA VAL A 425 10.27 2.90 -40.87
C VAL A 425 10.12 2.21 -39.51
N SER A 426 10.76 2.75 -38.47
CA SER A 426 10.77 2.12 -37.14
C SER A 426 9.41 2.22 -36.44
N PRO A 427 8.88 1.12 -35.84
CA PRO A 427 7.67 1.16 -35.02
C PRO A 427 7.77 2.16 -33.86
N TYR A 428 8.96 2.32 -33.30
CA TYR A 428 9.23 3.30 -32.24
C TYR A 428 9.03 4.74 -32.74
N GLU A 429 9.52 5.06 -33.93
CA GLU A 429 9.40 6.40 -34.51
C GLU A 429 7.96 6.73 -34.89
N LYS A 430 7.22 5.74 -35.44
CA LYS A 430 5.78 5.86 -35.69
C LYS A 430 5.01 6.11 -34.39
N THR A 431 5.33 5.35 -33.34
CA THR A 431 4.73 5.50 -32.00
C THR A 431 4.98 6.88 -31.44
N LEU A 432 6.22 7.37 -31.51
CA LEU A 432 6.59 8.69 -31.01
C LEU A 432 5.90 9.83 -31.77
N ALA A 433 5.74 9.69 -33.09
CA ALA A 433 5.06 10.70 -33.92
C ALA A 433 3.58 10.83 -33.55
N ILE A 434 2.86 9.71 -33.47
CA ILE A 434 1.44 9.69 -33.07
C ILE A 434 1.29 10.19 -31.63
N ASN A 435 2.13 9.73 -30.70
CA ASN A 435 2.09 10.17 -29.31
C ASN A 435 2.29 11.69 -29.18
N ARG A 436 3.27 12.26 -29.88
CA ARG A 436 3.52 13.71 -29.87
C ARG A 436 2.36 14.51 -30.45
N TYR A 437 1.80 14.04 -31.56
CA TYR A 437 0.64 14.69 -32.18
C TYR A 437 -0.54 14.76 -31.20
N LEU A 438 -0.87 13.63 -30.55
CA LEU A 438 -1.93 13.59 -29.55
C LEU A 438 -1.65 14.52 -28.35
N LEU A 439 -0.41 14.55 -27.84
CA LEU A 439 -0.05 15.40 -26.71
C LEU A 439 -0.07 16.90 -27.01
N VAL A 440 0.16 17.32 -28.26
CA VAL A 440 0.24 18.74 -28.64
C VAL A 440 -1.11 19.28 -29.09
N GLU A 441 -1.87 18.49 -29.84
CA GLU A 441 -3.07 18.98 -30.55
C GLU A 441 -4.39 18.77 -29.78
N TYR A 442 -4.37 18.02 -28.68
CA TYR A 442 -5.57 17.59 -27.95
C TYR A 442 -5.51 17.96 -26.47
N ALA A 443 -6.66 18.28 -25.90
CA ALA A 443 -6.79 18.64 -24.49
C ALA A 443 -7.30 17.47 -23.62
N TYR A 444 -6.73 17.31 -22.43
CA TYR A 444 -7.27 16.35 -21.45
C TYR A 444 -8.51 16.95 -20.77
N ASP A 445 -9.64 16.26 -20.83
CA ASP A 445 -10.92 16.72 -20.28
C ASP A 445 -11.81 15.54 -19.88
N LEU A 446 -12.07 15.39 -18.59
CA LEU A 446 -12.94 14.34 -18.04
C LEU A 446 -14.44 14.63 -18.27
N GLN A 447 -14.79 15.85 -18.67
CA GLN A 447 -16.15 16.31 -18.94
C GLN A 447 -16.38 16.60 -20.43
N ALA A 448 -15.56 16.01 -21.31
CA ALA A 448 -15.66 16.19 -22.75
C ALA A 448 -17.08 15.88 -23.28
N PRO A 449 -17.56 16.58 -24.33
CA PRO A 449 -18.93 16.47 -24.85
C PRO A 449 -19.37 15.03 -25.14
N LEU A 450 -20.67 14.75 -24.99
CA LEU A 450 -21.23 13.44 -25.29
C LEU A 450 -21.00 13.04 -26.75
N LEU A 451 -20.78 11.74 -26.96
CA LEU A 451 -20.67 11.19 -28.29
C LEU A 451 -22.05 11.22 -28.97
N PRO A 452 -22.17 11.76 -30.20
CA PRO A 452 -23.41 11.67 -30.95
C PRO A 452 -23.82 10.21 -31.16
N PRO A 453 -25.13 9.88 -31.16
CA PRO A 453 -25.60 8.52 -31.42
C PRO A 453 -25.03 7.97 -32.73
N GLY A 454 -24.46 6.77 -32.68
CA GLY A 454 -23.89 6.10 -33.86
C GLY A 454 -22.54 6.62 -34.35
N ALA A 455 -21.95 7.64 -33.70
CA ALA A 455 -20.59 8.09 -34.03
C ALA A 455 -19.52 7.14 -33.46
N ASP A 456 -18.40 6.97 -34.18
CA ASP A 456 -17.22 6.29 -33.63
C ASP A 456 -16.52 7.22 -32.61
N PRO A 457 -16.24 6.75 -31.38
CA PRO A 457 -15.62 7.57 -30.33
C PRO A 457 -14.25 8.12 -30.70
N VAL A 458 -13.41 7.33 -31.38
CA VAL A 458 -12.06 7.72 -31.77
C VAL A 458 -12.11 8.76 -32.89
N ASP A 459 -12.97 8.55 -33.87
CA ASP A 459 -13.19 9.47 -34.98
C ASP A 459 -13.75 10.83 -34.51
N HIS A 460 -14.70 10.82 -33.57
CA HIS A 460 -15.23 12.03 -32.95
C HIS A 460 -14.17 12.72 -32.07
N PHE A 461 -13.34 11.97 -31.35
CA PHE A 461 -12.23 12.52 -30.58
C PHE A 461 -11.21 13.22 -31.48
N LEU A 462 -10.75 12.55 -32.54
CA LEU A 462 -9.71 13.04 -33.43
C LEU A 462 -10.12 14.30 -34.22
N PHE A 463 -11.37 14.35 -34.71
CA PHE A 463 -11.75 15.35 -35.70
C PHE A 463 -12.80 16.35 -35.25
N VAL A 464 -13.53 16.08 -34.15
CA VAL A 464 -14.64 16.93 -33.70
C VAL A 464 -14.34 17.54 -32.34
N SER A 465 -14.25 16.73 -31.29
CA SER A 465 -14.11 17.25 -29.92
C SER A 465 -12.71 17.75 -29.59
N ARG A 466 -11.67 17.06 -30.09
CA ARG A 466 -10.24 17.30 -29.76
C ARG A 466 -9.93 17.40 -28.27
N ARG A 467 -10.80 16.84 -27.42
CA ARG A 467 -10.65 16.80 -25.97
C ARG A 467 -11.30 15.53 -25.39
N GLY A 468 -10.67 14.93 -24.39
CA GLY A 468 -11.15 13.64 -23.85
C GLY A 468 -10.38 13.13 -22.65
N SER A 469 -10.88 12.01 -22.09
CA SER A 469 -10.28 11.30 -20.95
C SER A 469 -9.12 10.40 -21.38
N CYS A 470 -8.47 9.76 -20.41
CA CYS A 470 -7.36 8.83 -20.67
C CYS A 470 -7.76 7.68 -21.61
N GLU A 471 -9.00 7.18 -21.55
CA GLU A 471 -9.51 6.14 -22.45
C GLU A 471 -9.54 6.62 -23.91
N MET A 472 -9.92 7.89 -24.16
CA MET A 472 -9.96 8.45 -25.51
C MET A 472 -8.56 8.59 -26.09
N PHE A 473 -7.62 9.13 -25.31
CA PHE A 473 -6.21 9.25 -25.73
C PHE A 473 -5.59 7.89 -26.01
N ALA A 474 -5.77 6.92 -25.10
CA ALA A 474 -5.23 5.58 -25.26
C ALA A 474 -5.85 4.84 -26.46
N SER A 475 -7.17 4.97 -26.65
CA SER A 475 -7.89 4.36 -27.78
C SER A 475 -7.46 4.96 -29.11
N ALA A 476 -7.41 6.28 -29.21
CA ALA A 476 -6.96 6.97 -30.43
C ALA A 476 -5.52 6.62 -30.78
N MET A 477 -4.63 6.57 -29.78
CA MET A 477 -3.25 6.14 -30.00
C MET A 477 -3.19 4.71 -30.51
N ALA A 478 -3.89 3.77 -29.88
CA ALA A 478 -3.87 2.37 -30.31
C ALA A 478 -4.49 2.17 -31.70
N VAL A 479 -5.60 2.84 -32.02
CA VAL A 479 -6.25 2.76 -33.34
C VAL A 479 -5.36 3.36 -34.43
N LEU A 480 -4.76 4.53 -34.22
CA LEU A 480 -3.83 5.14 -35.18
C LEU A 480 -2.58 4.28 -35.39
N LEU A 481 -2.06 3.66 -34.32
CA LEU A 481 -0.92 2.73 -34.44
C LEU A 481 -1.27 1.50 -35.27
N ARG A 482 -2.42 0.87 -34.99
CA ARG A 482 -2.91 -0.27 -35.76
C ARG A 482 -3.11 0.09 -37.23
N ALA A 483 -3.72 1.24 -37.51
CA ALA A 483 -3.90 1.76 -38.87
C ALA A 483 -2.56 2.04 -39.58
N ALA A 484 -1.50 2.38 -38.84
CA ALA A 484 -0.13 2.54 -39.36
C ALA A 484 0.70 1.24 -39.40
N GLY A 485 0.07 0.09 -39.12
CA GLY A 485 0.70 -1.23 -39.13
C GLY A 485 1.56 -1.54 -37.90
N VAL A 486 1.37 -0.82 -36.79
CA VAL A 486 2.05 -1.07 -35.52
C VAL A 486 1.09 -1.79 -34.56
N PRO A 487 1.39 -3.02 -34.14
CA PRO A 487 0.57 -3.76 -33.18
C PRO A 487 0.42 -2.99 -31.86
N ALA A 488 -0.82 -2.78 -31.42
CA ALA A 488 -1.12 -2.05 -30.19
C ALA A 488 -2.31 -2.67 -29.47
N ARG A 489 -2.47 -2.42 -28.17
CA ARG A 489 -3.59 -2.90 -27.34
C ARG A 489 -3.94 -1.87 -26.27
N LEU A 490 -5.19 -1.85 -25.83
CA LEU A 490 -5.59 -1.02 -24.68
C LEU A 490 -5.20 -1.71 -23.38
N VAL A 491 -4.80 -0.94 -22.37
CA VAL A 491 -4.48 -1.41 -21.03
C VAL A 491 -5.16 -0.50 -20.02
N THR A 492 -5.85 -1.09 -19.03
CA THR A 492 -6.44 -0.38 -17.90
C THR A 492 -5.68 -0.69 -16.61
N GLY A 493 -5.75 0.23 -15.66
CA GLY A 493 -5.01 0.16 -14.40
C GLY A 493 -4.96 1.53 -13.73
N TYR A 494 -4.05 1.66 -12.79
CA TYR A 494 -3.83 2.91 -12.07
C TYR A 494 -2.49 3.55 -12.44
N SER A 495 -2.45 4.88 -12.44
CA SER A 495 -1.19 5.63 -12.47
C SER A 495 -0.46 5.51 -11.11
N PRO A 496 0.81 5.93 -11.00
CA PRO A 496 1.58 5.80 -9.75
C PRO A 496 0.95 6.46 -8.50
N GLY A 497 -0.05 7.33 -8.68
CA GLY A 497 -0.70 8.07 -7.60
C GLY A 497 0.14 9.25 -7.09
N ARG A 498 -0.24 9.79 -5.93
CA ARG A 498 0.52 10.83 -5.23
C ARG A 498 1.49 10.17 -4.26
N TYR A 499 2.75 10.62 -4.27
CA TYR A 499 3.74 10.16 -3.30
C TYR A 499 3.37 10.70 -1.91
N ASN A 500 3.34 9.83 -0.91
CA ASN A 500 3.11 10.24 0.48
C ASN A 500 4.44 10.80 1.03
N VAL A 501 4.51 12.12 1.17
CA VAL A 501 5.72 12.85 1.57
C VAL A 501 5.98 12.70 3.06
#